data_AF-A0A3B8LIC4-F1
#
_entry.id   AF-A0A3B8LIC4-F1
#
_cell.length_a   1.000
_cell.length_b   1.000
_cell.length_c   1.000
_cell.angle_alpha   90.00
_cell.angle_beta   90.00
_cell.angle_gamma   90.00
#
_symmetry.space_group_name_H-M   'P 1'
#
loop_
_entity.id
_entity.type
_entity.pdbx_description
1 polymer ?
#
loop_
_entity_poly.entity_id
_entity_poly.type
_entity_poly.pdbx_seq_one_letter_code
_entity_poly.pdbx_strand_id
1 'polypeptide(L)' 'HPMGGGEGRSSGGRHPCTPWGKPTKGHKTRRRKKPSDKYIVKRRNSK' A
#
# COMPACT_ATOMS: atom_id res chain seq x y z
N HIS A 1 -3.18 -0.27 -16.29
CA HIS A 1 -2.42 -0.84 -15.15
C HIS A 1 -1.18 0.02 -14.91
N PRO A 2 -0.89 0.52 -13.70
CA PRO A 2 0.21 1.48 -13.46
C PRO A 2 1.63 0.96 -13.73
N MET A 3 1.77 -0.35 -13.85
CA MET A 3 3.02 -1.04 -14.22
C MET A 3 2.98 -1.57 -15.66
N GLY A 4 1.97 -1.19 -16.45
CA GLY A 4 1.82 -1.64 -17.84
C GLY A 4 2.62 -0.79 -18.81
N GLY A 5 3.16 -1.44 -19.85
CA GLY A 5 3.96 -0.81 -20.89
C GLY A 5 5.44 -1.20 -20.84
N GLY A 6 6.11 -1.02 -21.97
CA GLY A 6 7.50 -1.42 -22.22
C GLY A 6 7.60 -2.70 -23.06
N GLU A 7 8.53 -2.71 -24.00
CA GLU A 7 8.79 -3.88 -24.86
C GLU A 7 9.52 -4.96 -24.06
N GLY A 8 9.12 -6.23 -24.23
CA GLY A 8 9.68 -7.34 -23.47
C GLY A 8 9.37 -7.30 -21.96
N ARG A 9 10.22 -7.96 -21.15
CA ARG A 9 10.08 -7.94 -19.69
C ARG A 9 10.59 -6.61 -19.14
N SER A 10 9.65 -5.77 -18.69
CA SER A 10 9.97 -4.47 -18.08
C SER A 10 10.00 -4.55 -16.55
N SER A 11 11.01 -3.95 -15.94
CA SER A 11 11.16 -3.83 -14.48
C SER A 11 10.19 -2.83 -13.85
N GLY A 12 9.39 -2.13 -14.67
CA GLY A 12 8.33 -1.23 -14.24
C GLY A 12 8.84 -0.21 -13.22
N GLY A 13 9.74 0.69 -13.64
CA GLY A 13 10.56 1.63 -12.85
C GLY A 13 9.84 2.66 -11.96
N ARG A 14 8.73 2.28 -11.35
CA ARG A 14 7.95 3.03 -10.36
C ARG A 14 7.75 2.13 -9.14
N HIS A 15 7.43 2.73 -7.99
CA HIS A 15 7.03 1.94 -6.83
C HIS A 15 5.84 1.03 -7.18
N PRO A 16 5.82 -0.22 -6.70
CA PRO A 16 4.70 -1.13 -6.93
C PRO A 16 3.39 -0.50 -6.47
N CYS A 17 2.44 -0.46 -7.40
CA CYS A 17 1.14 0.16 -7.21
C CYS A 17 0.01 -0.82 -7.53
N THR A 18 -1.15 -0.60 -6.91
CA THR A 18 -2.40 -1.28 -7.26
C THR A 18 -2.82 -0.89 -8.67
N PRO A 19 -3.79 -1.58 -9.29
CA PRO A 19 -4.36 -1.17 -10.58
C PRO A 19 -4.88 0.28 -10.61
N TRP A 20 -5.19 0.86 -9.44
CA TRP A 20 -5.67 2.24 -9.28
C TRP A 20 -4.61 3.24 -8.80
N GLY A 21 -3.32 2.86 -8.83
CA GLY A 21 -2.21 3.76 -8.54
C GLY A 21 -1.89 3.97 -7.06
N LYS A 22 -2.50 3.22 -6.14
CA LYS A 22 -2.15 3.29 -4.71
C LYS A 22 -0.90 2.44 -4.42
N PRO A 23 0.06 2.89 -3.60
CA PRO A 23 1.24 2.09 -3.27
C PRO A 23 0.86 0.78 -2.56
N THR A 24 1.47 -0.34 -2.95
CA THR A 24 1.18 -1.68 -2.37
C THR A 24 2.20 -2.11 -1.31
N LYS A 25 3.39 -1.51 -1.29
CA LYS A 25 4.44 -1.81 -0.30
C LYS A 25 4.44 -0.77 0.81
N GLY A 26 4.21 -1.22 2.05
CA GLY A 26 4.37 -0.41 3.27
C GLY A 26 3.29 0.65 3.56
N HIS A 27 2.38 0.92 2.62
CA HIS A 27 1.36 1.95 2.82
C HIS A 27 0.24 1.47 3.78
N LYS A 28 0.08 2.17 4.91
CA LYS A 28 -1.00 1.90 5.87
C LYS A 28 -2.33 2.41 5.31
N THR A 29 -3.28 1.50 5.10
CA THR A 29 -4.61 1.82 4.55
C THR A 29 -5.68 2.12 5.61
N ARG A 30 -5.37 1.90 6.90
CA ARG A 30 -6.31 2.20 8.00
C ARG A 30 -6.52 3.71 8.13
N ARG A 31 -7.79 4.14 8.14
CA ARG A 31 -8.18 5.53 8.41
C ARG A 31 -7.72 5.95 9.82
N ARG A 32 -7.06 7.09 9.92
CA ARG A 32 -6.42 7.60 11.16
C ARG A 32 -7.39 8.01 12.28
N LYS A 33 -8.64 8.34 11.94
CA LYS A 33 -9.64 8.87 12.88
C LYS A 33 -10.78 7.88 13.12
N LYS A 34 -10.50 6.56 13.10
CA LYS A 34 -11.56 5.56 13.24
C LYS A 34 -11.94 5.48 14.72
N PRO A 35 -13.22 5.60 15.14
CA PRO A 35 -13.59 5.56 16.55
C PRO A 35 -13.09 4.31 17.30
N SER A 36 -12.98 3.18 16.59
CA SER A 36 -12.42 1.94 17.14
C SER A 36 -10.94 2.02 17.54
N ASP A 37 -10.20 3.08 17.16
CA ASP A 37 -8.81 3.29 17.57
C ASP A 37 -8.68 3.38 19.10
N LYS A 38 -9.72 3.85 19.81
CA LYS A 38 -9.74 3.89 21.29
C LYS A 38 -9.71 2.52 21.97
N TYR A 39 -10.05 1.46 21.24
CA TYR A 39 -10.07 0.09 21.75
C TYR A 39 -8.82 -0.71 21.33
N ILE A 40 -7.88 -0.12 20.59
CA ILE A 40 -6.68 -0.81 20.11
C ILE A 40 -5.50 -0.51 21.04
N VAL A 41 -5.09 -1.50 21.82
CA VAL A 41 -3.96 -1.38 22.77
C VAL A 41 -2.60 -1.56 22.09
N LYS A 42 -2.46 -2.56 21.21
CA LYS A 42 -1.22 -2.84 20.47
C LYS A 42 -1.52 -3.16 19.02
N ARG A 43 -0.64 -2.76 18.08
CA ARG A 43 -0.77 -3.15 16.66
C ARG A 43 -0.05 -4.47 16.42
N ARG A 44 -0.53 -5.26 15.46
CA ARG A 44 0.07 -6.57 15.10
C ARG A 44 1.59 -6.50 14.89
N ASN A 45 2.09 -5.41 14.32
CA ASN A 45 3.50 -5.24 13.95
C ASN A 45 4.28 -4.27 14.87
N SER A 46 3.71 -3.81 15.99
CA SER A 46 4.55 -3.11 16.98
C SER A 46 5.35 -4.17 17.73
N LYS A 47 6.69 -4.13 17.61
CA LYS A 47 7.57 -4.81 18.56
C LYS A 47 7.38 -4.13 19.92
#